data_AF-I3IPA7-F1
#
_entry.id   AF-I3IPA7-F1
#
_cell.length_a   1.000
_cell.length_b   1.000
_cell.length_c   1.000
_cell.angle_alpha   90.00
_cell.angle_beta   90.00
_cell.angle_gamma   90.00
#
_symmetry.space_group_name_H-M   'P 1'
#
loop_
_entity.id
_entity.type
_entity.pdbx_description
1 polymer ?
#
loop_
_entity_poly.entity_id
_entity_poly.type
_entity_poly.pdbx_seq_one_letter_code
_entity_poly.pdbx_strand_id
1 'polypeptide(L)'
;MVLEGTEKLIKEELVRCIWFGQHFKKDKLYTDDGLRLEVLSPGWWNSEGGPDFKHAEILLEGKGLIKGNIEIHVFASDWMKHQHDKQETYDSICLHVTMWNDNEGKYIKNSLGQIVTQLTLSQYLDAELDDIIDVVDIESYLKGRKVHAGHCHREIGNQKIDEQWVGHFLDYAGDERILQKAKRYEEWLKKKPFEQTIYEAIMESLGYKENKESFLRLASLVSLKDFHSLIPEDVPVQMKKLHTQSLLLGIAGLLPHQRNSEKSYNDETTKYINDLEDAWKVIQAKINKTSMIKDDWSYAKIRPANFPERRIAAIANILSECAPNGIFHRILWIFQTKEDYTREHINTLINTTQSLFLNIHDLYWSYHYTIGGIRLKNPQKLLGKERTSNIFINVIIPILLIYARKHNDVRLEKVLHLLYRNYPPLPMTSTLRFMENRIFGQSKVAKKIINSIRRQQGLYQIFKDFCENDNISCNKCVLYLSMVES
;
A
#
# COMPACT_ATOMS: atom_id res chain seq x y z
N MET A 1 -20.15 -40.36 -21.60
CA MET A 1 -18.81 -40.97 -21.56
C MET A 1 -17.85 -40.02 -22.25
N VAL A 2 -16.62 -39.90 -21.75
CA VAL A 2 -15.59 -38.88 -22.06
C VAL A 2 -15.76 -37.53 -21.32
N LEU A 3 -15.70 -37.55 -19.99
CA LEU A 3 -15.28 -36.40 -19.16
C LEU A 3 -14.38 -36.85 -17.97
N GLU A 4 -13.94 -38.10 -17.92
CA GLU A 4 -13.00 -38.56 -16.89
C GLU A 4 -11.57 -38.29 -17.36
N GLY A 5 -11.08 -37.05 -17.14
CA GLY A 5 -9.67 -36.74 -17.41
C GLY A 5 -9.30 -35.25 -17.37
N THR A 6 -10.18 -34.35 -17.80
CA THR A 6 -9.92 -32.90 -17.88
C THR A 6 -10.09 -32.16 -16.54
N GLU A 7 -10.89 -32.70 -15.62
CA GLU A 7 -11.13 -32.10 -14.28
C GLU A 7 -9.85 -31.94 -13.43
N LYS A 8 -8.81 -32.75 -13.68
CA LYS A 8 -7.54 -32.72 -12.92
C LYS A 8 -6.53 -31.67 -13.38
N LEU A 9 -6.78 -30.95 -14.48
CA LEU A 9 -5.83 -30.00 -15.07
C LEU A 9 -6.26 -28.52 -14.91
N ILE A 10 -7.50 -28.26 -14.53
CA ILE A 10 -8.01 -26.89 -14.35
C ILE A 10 -7.59 -26.34 -13.00
N LYS A 11 -6.97 -25.16 -13.02
CA LYS A 11 -6.59 -24.40 -11.83
C LYS A 11 -7.65 -23.34 -11.52
N GLU A 12 -7.85 -23.03 -10.24
CA GLU A 12 -8.73 -21.94 -9.80
C GLU A 12 -8.43 -20.61 -10.50
N GLU A 13 -7.16 -20.38 -10.82
CA GLU A 13 -6.71 -19.20 -11.54
C GLU A 13 -7.42 -19.00 -12.89
N LEU A 14 -7.64 -20.10 -13.62
CA LEU A 14 -8.41 -20.06 -14.86
C LEU A 14 -9.88 -19.74 -14.57
N VAL A 15 -10.46 -20.33 -13.53
CA VAL A 15 -11.84 -20.07 -13.13
C VAL A 15 -12.03 -18.59 -12.75
N ARG A 16 -11.05 -17.99 -12.05
CA ARG A 16 -11.03 -16.56 -11.75
C ARG A 16 -10.94 -15.72 -13.03
N CYS A 17 -10.14 -16.14 -14.01
CA CYS A 17 -10.08 -15.47 -15.32
C CYS A 17 -11.40 -15.57 -16.09
N ILE A 18 -12.07 -16.72 -16.06
CA ILE A 18 -13.37 -16.95 -16.70
C ILE A 18 -14.43 -16.07 -16.03
N TRP A 19 -14.46 -16.05 -14.68
CA TRP A 19 -15.35 -15.19 -13.92
C TRP A 19 -15.12 -13.72 -14.24
N PHE A 20 -13.88 -13.25 -14.09
CA PHE A 20 -13.54 -11.84 -14.24
C PHE A 20 -13.66 -11.34 -15.67
N GLY A 21 -13.23 -12.16 -16.65
CA GLY A 21 -13.39 -11.89 -18.08
C GLY A 21 -14.82 -12.07 -18.57
N GLN A 22 -15.69 -12.65 -17.73
CA GLN A 22 -17.08 -12.94 -18.02
C GLN A 22 -17.25 -13.83 -19.27
N HIS A 23 -16.40 -14.85 -19.39
CA HIS A 23 -16.38 -15.85 -20.49
C HIS A 23 -17.48 -16.91 -20.28
N PHE A 24 -18.72 -16.46 -20.24
CA PHE A 24 -19.92 -17.28 -20.05
C PHE A 24 -21.16 -16.53 -20.54
N LYS A 25 -22.21 -17.28 -20.87
CA LYS A 25 -23.50 -16.76 -21.35
C LYS A 25 -24.23 -16.05 -20.21
N LYS A 26 -24.38 -14.73 -20.33
CA LYS A 26 -24.98 -13.88 -19.30
C LYS A 26 -26.51 -13.90 -19.29
N ASP A 27 -27.10 -14.21 -20.43
CA ASP A 27 -28.49 -13.84 -20.72
C ASP A 27 -29.53 -14.64 -19.91
N LYS A 28 -29.10 -15.69 -19.18
CA LYS A 28 -29.92 -16.58 -18.33
C LYS A 28 -29.08 -17.30 -17.25
N LEU A 29 -28.32 -16.58 -16.43
CA LEU A 29 -27.64 -17.20 -15.29
C LEU A 29 -28.65 -17.55 -14.20
N TYR A 30 -28.52 -18.75 -13.63
CA TYR A 30 -29.25 -19.16 -12.44
C TYR A 30 -28.26 -19.66 -11.40
N THR A 31 -28.55 -19.34 -10.15
CA THR A 31 -27.88 -19.95 -9.01
C THR A 31 -28.18 -21.45 -8.97
N ASP A 32 -27.37 -22.20 -8.23
CA ASP A 32 -27.55 -23.66 -8.11
C ASP A 32 -28.90 -24.05 -7.47
N ASP A 33 -29.55 -23.14 -6.73
CA ASP A 33 -30.92 -23.28 -6.20
C ASP A 33 -32.02 -22.74 -7.13
N GLY A 34 -31.67 -22.35 -8.36
CA GLY A 34 -32.61 -22.04 -9.44
C GLY A 34 -33.11 -20.59 -9.50
N LEU A 35 -32.51 -19.67 -8.72
CA LEU A 35 -32.88 -18.25 -8.76
C LEU A 35 -32.16 -17.55 -9.91
N ARG A 36 -32.89 -16.71 -10.67
CA ARG A 36 -32.26 -15.94 -11.74
C ARG A 36 -31.27 -14.92 -11.17
N LEU A 37 -30.07 -14.89 -11.76
CA LEU A 37 -28.96 -14.03 -11.37
C LEU A 37 -28.52 -13.16 -12.56
N GLU A 38 -28.17 -11.91 -12.29
CA GLU A 38 -27.48 -11.03 -13.24
C GLU A 38 -26.22 -10.45 -12.58
N VAL A 39 -25.08 -10.54 -13.27
CA VAL A 39 -23.81 -9.97 -12.78
C VAL A 39 -23.70 -8.54 -13.29
N LEU A 40 -23.91 -7.56 -12.40
CA LEU A 40 -23.72 -6.13 -12.71
C LEU A 40 -22.24 -5.75 -12.62
N SER A 41 -21.53 -6.33 -11.66
CA SER A 41 -20.08 -6.20 -11.47
C SER A 41 -19.50 -7.50 -10.91
N PRO A 42 -18.47 -8.13 -11.53
CA PRO A 42 -17.83 -9.33 -11.00
C PRO A 42 -17.01 -9.08 -9.72
N GLY A 43 -16.86 -7.82 -9.33
CA GLY A 43 -15.98 -7.39 -8.24
C GLY A 43 -14.54 -7.12 -8.70
N TRP A 44 -13.70 -6.70 -7.75
CA TRP A 44 -12.28 -6.42 -7.95
C TRP A 44 -11.46 -7.65 -7.60
N TRP A 45 -10.64 -8.11 -8.56
CA TRP A 45 -9.71 -9.20 -8.31
C TRP A 45 -8.79 -8.85 -7.14
N ASN A 46 -8.92 -9.61 -6.06
CA ASN A 46 -8.10 -9.53 -4.88
C ASN A 46 -6.85 -10.42 -5.07
N SER A 47 -5.67 -9.80 -5.05
CA SER A 47 -4.38 -10.52 -5.06
C SER A 47 -3.77 -10.65 -3.66
N GLU A 48 -4.47 -10.15 -2.64
CA GLU A 48 -4.12 -10.30 -1.24
C GLU A 48 -4.90 -11.48 -0.63
N GLY A 49 -4.72 -11.76 0.67
CA GLY A 49 -5.50 -12.81 1.35
C GLY A 49 -6.98 -12.44 1.51
N GLY A 50 -7.82 -13.44 1.73
CA GLY A 50 -9.27 -13.30 1.80
C GLY A 50 -9.93 -13.60 0.45
N PRO A 51 -11.15 -13.11 0.21
CA PRO A 51 -11.95 -13.57 -0.92
C PRO A 51 -11.38 -13.16 -2.28
N ASP A 52 -11.56 -13.98 -3.32
CA ASP A 52 -10.97 -13.77 -4.64
C ASP A 52 -11.40 -12.48 -5.34
N PHE A 53 -12.65 -12.07 -5.15
CA PHE A 53 -13.16 -10.79 -5.65
C PHE A 53 -13.86 -10.00 -4.56
N LYS A 54 -13.59 -8.70 -4.49
CA LYS A 54 -14.23 -7.81 -3.52
C LYS A 54 -15.21 -6.86 -4.18
N HIS A 55 -16.28 -6.47 -3.48
CA HIS A 55 -17.25 -5.46 -3.94
C HIS A 55 -17.90 -5.81 -5.29
N ALA A 56 -18.34 -7.06 -5.44
CA ALA A 56 -19.19 -7.47 -6.52
C ALA A 56 -20.63 -6.96 -6.32
N GLU A 57 -21.34 -6.80 -7.43
CA GLU A 57 -22.74 -6.39 -7.46
C GLU A 57 -23.52 -7.36 -8.34
N ILE A 58 -24.51 -8.02 -7.77
CA ILE A 58 -25.38 -8.97 -8.49
C ILE A 58 -26.85 -8.62 -8.25
N LEU A 59 -27.68 -8.78 -9.27
CA LEU A 59 -29.13 -8.74 -9.12
C LEU A 59 -29.62 -10.18 -8.97
N LEU A 60 -30.27 -10.48 -7.85
CA LEU A 60 -30.78 -11.82 -7.56
C LEU A 60 -32.30 -11.79 -7.45
N GLU A 61 -32.96 -12.70 -8.16
CA GLU A 61 -34.40 -12.84 -8.15
C GLU A 61 -34.96 -12.99 -6.74
N GLY A 62 -36.03 -12.25 -6.43
CA GLY A 62 -36.65 -12.21 -5.11
C GLY A 62 -35.87 -11.48 -4.02
N LYS A 63 -34.58 -11.14 -4.24
CA LYS A 63 -33.72 -10.44 -3.26
C LYS A 63 -33.27 -9.04 -3.71
N GLY A 64 -33.34 -8.74 -5.00
CA GLY A 64 -32.92 -7.46 -5.55
C GLY A 64 -31.40 -7.33 -5.65
N LEU A 65 -30.89 -6.11 -5.51
CA LEU A 65 -29.46 -5.82 -5.63
C LEU A 65 -28.71 -6.32 -4.38
N ILE A 66 -27.78 -7.25 -4.57
CA ILE A 66 -26.90 -7.77 -3.54
C ILE A 66 -25.48 -7.26 -3.80
N LYS A 67 -24.84 -6.79 -2.72
CA LYS A 67 -23.44 -6.35 -2.71
C LYS A 67 -22.64 -7.23 -1.76
N GLY A 68 -21.46 -7.65 -2.18
CA GLY A 68 -20.58 -8.45 -1.33
C GLY A 68 -19.34 -8.94 -2.06
N ASN A 69 -18.66 -9.89 -1.45
CA ASN A 69 -17.47 -10.50 -2.01
C ASN A 69 -17.80 -11.81 -2.74
N ILE A 70 -16.91 -12.25 -3.61
CA ILE A 70 -17.06 -13.51 -4.36
C ILE A 70 -15.83 -14.36 -4.11
N GLU A 71 -16.07 -15.64 -3.84
CA GLU A 71 -15.03 -16.66 -3.76
C GLU A 71 -15.10 -17.58 -4.97
N ILE A 72 -13.94 -17.99 -5.48
CA ILE A 72 -13.82 -18.84 -6.66
C ILE A 72 -13.10 -20.13 -6.32
N HIS A 73 -13.71 -21.26 -6.63
CA HIS A 73 -13.04 -22.56 -6.55
C HIS A 73 -13.20 -23.38 -7.83
N VAL A 74 -12.38 -24.42 -7.98
CA VAL A 74 -12.62 -25.42 -9.03
C VAL A 74 -13.83 -26.25 -8.65
N PHE A 75 -13.88 -26.73 -7.41
CA PHE A 75 -14.96 -27.56 -6.89
C PHE A 75 -15.70 -26.89 -5.73
N ALA A 76 -16.99 -27.18 -5.58
CA ALA A 76 -17.78 -26.70 -4.46
C ALA A 76 -17.25 -27.18 -3.11
N SER A 77 -16.76 -28.43 -3.03
CA SER A 77 -16.19 -29.03 -1.82
C SER A 77 -14.94 -28.31 -1.30
N ASP A 78 -14.25 -27.53 -2.13
CA ASP A 78 -13.04 -26.79 -1.74
C ASP A 78 -13.33 -25.73 -0.68
N TRP A 79 -14.57 -25.25 -0.58
CA TRP A 79 -15.01 -24.36 0.51
C TRP A 79 -14.71 -24.95 1.90
N MET A 80 -15.03 -26.24 2.09
CA MET A 80 -14.78 -26.95 3.34
C MET A 80 -13.32 -27.36 3.49
N LYS A 81 -12.64 -27.72 2.38
CA LYS A 81 -11.21 -28.09 2.41
C LYS A 81 -10.35 -26.91 2.87
N HIS A 82 -10.68 -25.70 2.44
CA HIS A 82 -10.02 -24.46 2.86
C HIS A 82 -10.52 -23.90 4.19
N GLN A 83 -11.51 -24.55 4.80
CA GLN A 83 -12.13 -24.19 6.07
C GLN A 83 -12.74 -22.77 6.08
N HIS A 84 -13.26 -22.32 4.94
CA HIS A 84 -13.94 -21.01 4.86
C HIS A 84 -15.24 -20.99 5.65
N ASP A 85 -15.80 -22.15 5.97
CA ASP A 85 -16.90 -22.32 6.91
C ASP A 85 -16.57 -21.89 8.35
N LYS A 86 -15.29 -21.63 8.67
CA LYS A 86 -14.84 -21.23 10.02
C LYS A 86 -14.18 -19.86 10.06
N GLN A 87 -14.08 -19.17 8.94
CA GLN A 87 -13.30 -17.95 8.79
C GLN A 87 -14.23 -16.74 8.64
N GLU A 88 -14.20 -15.84 9.62
CA GLU A 88 -15.00 -14.60 9.62
C GLU A 88 -14.75 -13.73 8.37
N THR A 89 -13.56 -13.81 7.77
CA THR A 89 -13.21 -13.08 6.54
C THR A 89 -14.10 -13.44 5.34
N TYR A 90 -14.77 -14.59 5.37
CA TYR A 90 -15.63 -15.10 4.31
C TYR A 90 -17.13 -14.93 4.59
N ASP A 91 -17.52 -14.33 5.72
CA ASP A 91 -18.93 -14.09 6.03
C ASP A 91 -19.59 -13.07 5.08
N SER A 92 -18.76 -12.26 4.41
CA SER A 92 -19.18 -11.27 3.42
C SER A 92 -19.31 -11.81 1.99
N ILE A 93 -19.12 -13.12 1.78
CA ILE A 93 -19.30 -13.74 0.47
C ILE A 93 -20.78 -13.73 0.09
N CYS A 94 -21.13 -12.96 -0.95
CA CYS A 94 -22.48 -12.94 -1.50
C CYS A 94 -22.71 -14.00 -2.59
N LEU A 95 -21.63 -14.52 -3.19
CA LEU A 95 -21.69 -15.55 -4.21
C LEU A 95 -20.43 -16.41 -4.15
N HIS A 96 -20.59 -17.72 -4.05
CA HIS A 96 -19.52 -18.69 -4.27
C HIS A 96 -19.65 -19.24 -5.68
N VAL A 97 -18.63 -19.01 -6.49
CA VAL A 97 -18.63 -19.38 -7.91
C VAL A 97 -17.66 -20.55 -8.09
N THR A 98 -18.13 -21.63 -8.70
CA THR A 98 -17.32 -22.84 -8.90
C THR A 98 -17.29 -23.22 -10.37
N MET A 99 -16.24 -23.92 -10.81
CA MET A 99 -16.27 -24.53 -12.14
C MET A 99 -17.24 -25.71 -12.15
N TRP A 100 -17.12 -26.60 -11.15
CA TRP A 100 -18.00 -27.75 -10.98
C TRP A 100 -18.55 -27.82 -9.55
N ASN A 101 -19.79 -28.30 -9.42
CA ASN A 101 -20.40 -28.59 -8.14
C ASN A 101 -20.37 -30.10 -7.88
N ASP A 102 -19.43 -30.52 -7.03
CA ASP A 102 -19.21 -31.90 -6.58
C ASP A 102 -19.89 -32.20 -5.23
N ASN A 103 -20.66 -31.26 -4.69
CA ASN A 103 -21.24 -31.36 -3.35
C ASN A 103 -22.65 -32.00 -3.33
N GLU A 104 -23.03 -32.72 -4.39
CA GLU A 104 -24.32 -33.46 -4.51
C GLU A 104 -25.56 -32.61 -4.16
N GLY A 105 -25.53 -31.30 -4.43
CA GLY A 105 -26.64 -30.38 -4.12
C GLY A 105 -26.76 -29.97 -2.65
N LYS A 106 -25.75 -30.25 -1.81
CA LYS A 106 -25.71 -29.76 -0.43
C LYS A 106 -25.29 -28.29 -0.41
N TYR A 107 -26.05 -27.48 0.31
CA TYR A 107 -25.71 -26.09 0.58
C TYR A 107 -24.43 -25.98 1.43
N ILE A 108 -23.54 -25.07 1.05
CA ILE A 108 -22.42 -24.64 1.90
C ILE A 108 -22.84 -23.52 2.85
N LYS A 109 -22.11 -23.38 3.97
CA LYS A 109 -22.37 -22.36 4.97
C LYS A 109 -21.11 -21.58 5.33
N ASN A 110 -21.27 -20.31 5.69
CA ASN A 110 -20.20 -19.49 6.27
C ASN A 110 -20.08 -19.72 7.79
N SER A 111 -19.20 -18.96 8.45
CA SER A 111 -18.94 -19.12 9.88
C SER A 111 -20.12 -18.73 10.78
N LEU A 112 -21.04 -17.91 10.24
CA LEU A 112 -22.30 -17.55 10.87
C LEU A 112 -23.42 -18.59 10.63
N GLY A 113 -23.13 -19.70 9.93
CA GLY A 113 -24.10 -20.74 9.59
C GLY A 113 -25.09 -20.34 8.50
N GLN A 114 -24.86 -19.21 7.80
CA GLN A 114 -25.70 -18.74 6.71
C GLN A 114 -25.39 -19.49 5.43
N ILE A 115 -26.43 -19.82 4.65
CA ILE A 115 -26.28 -20.45 3.35
C ILE A 115 -25.65 -19.44 2.39
N VAL A 116 -24.54 -19.82 1.77
CA VAL A 116 -23.88 -19.01 0.74
C VAL A 116 -24.51 -19.34 -0.61
N THR A 117 -24.90 -18.31 -1.37
CA THR A 117 -25.45 -18.49 -2.72
C THR A 117 -24.36 -19.05 -3.64
N GLN A 118 -24.68 -20.06 -4.45
CA GLN A 118 -23.72 -20.74 -5.33
C GLN A 118 -24.07 -20.61 -6.80
N LEU A 119 -23.05 -20.56 -7.66
CA LEU A 119 -23.17 -20.56 -9.12
C LEU A 119 -22.11 -21.48 -9.74
N THR A 120 -22.56 -22.50 -10.45
CA THR A 120 -21.70 -23.44 -11.20
C THR A 120 -21.47 -22.98 -12.64
N LEU A 121 -20.24 -22.54 -12.98
CA LEU A 121 -19.91 -21.95 -14.29
C LEU A 121 -19.88 -22.93 -15.46
N SER A 122 -19.54 -24.20 -15.25
CA SER A 122 -19.46 -25.19 -16.34
C SER A 122 -20.78 -25.33 -17.12
N GLN A 123 -21.91 -24.99 -16.50
CA GLN A 123 -23.23 -25.00 -17.12
C GLN A 123 -23.49 -23.83 -18.08
N TYR A 124 -22.66 -22.77 -18.00
CA TYR A 124 -22.91 -21.49 -18.65
C TYR A 124 -21.78 -21.03 -19.57
N LEU A 125 -20.73 -21.82 -19.78
CA LEU A 125 -19.61 -21.44 -20.64
C LEU A 125 -20.09 -21.06 -22.06
N ASP A 126 -19.47 -20.03 -22.63
CA ASP A 126 -19.82 -19.48 -23.93
C ASP A 126 -19.15 -20.21 -25.11
N ALA A 127 -18.12 -21.02 -24.83
CA ALA A 127 -17.46 -21.95 -25.73
C ALA A 127 -17.08 -23.26 -25.00
N GLU A 128 -16.55 -24.25 -25.72
CA GLU A 128 -15.97 -25.44 -25.08
C GLU A 128 -14.78 -25.03 -24.19
N LEU A 129 -14.57 -25.75 -23.08
CA LEU A 129 -13.56 -25.36 -22.09
C LEU A 129 -12.14 -25.32 -22.68
N ASP A 130 -11.84 -26.23 -23.60
CA ASP A 130 -10.55 -26.29 -24.30
C ASP A 130 -10.32 -25.02 -25.17
N ASP A 131 -11.36 -24.52 -25.85
CA ASP A 131 -11.29 -23.26 -26.61
C ASP A 131 -11.10 -22.04 -25.68
N ILE A 132 -11.71 -22.05 -24.49
CA ILE A 132 -11.56 -20.99 -23.50
C ILE A 132 -10.14 -20.97 -22.94
N ILE A 133 -9.54 -22.14 -22.70
CA ILE A 133 -8.15 -22.26 -22.22
C ILE A 133 -7.16 -21.62 -23.20
N ASP A 134 -7.36 -21.84 -24.50
CA ASP A 134 -6.48 -21.30 -25.55
C ASP A 134 -6.64 -19.78 -25.74
N VAL A 135 -7.83 -19.23 -25.46
CA VAL A 135 -8.12 -17.79 -25.61
C VAL A 135 -7.86 -16.99 -24.32
N VAL A 136 -7.95 -17.64 -23.16
CA VAL A 136 -7.70 -17.01 -21.86
C VAL A 136 -6.20 -16.99 -21.58
N ASP A 137 -5.55 -15.90 -21.98
CA ASP A 137 -4.18 -15.60 -21.58
C ASP A 137 -4.13 -15.26 -20.07
N ILE A 138 -3.95 -16.31 -19.26
CA ILE A 138 -3.84 -16.24 -17.80
C ILE A 138 -2.71 -15.28 -17.38
N GLU A 139 -1.57 -15.31 -18.07
CA GLU A 139 -0.46 -14.41 -17.77
C GLU A 139 -0.84 -12.94 -17.98
N SER A 140 -1.69 -12.65 -18.96
CA SER A 140 -2.20 -11.31 -19.23
C SER A 140 -3.10 -10.80 -18.11
N TYR A 141 -3.98 -11.65 -17.56
CA TYR A 141 -4.81 -11.30 -16.40
C TYR A 141 -3.96 -11.09 -15.13
N LEU A 142 -3.02 -11.98 -14.83
CA LEU A 142 -2.08 -11.84 -13.71
C LEU A 142 -1.20 -10.58 -13.80
N LYS A 143 -0.82 -10.20 -15.03
CA LYS A 143 -0.06 -8.98 -15.30
C LYS A 143 -0.96 -7.72 -15.31
N GLY A 144 -2.25 -7.87 -15.01
CA GLY A 144 -3.22 -6.78 -14.88
C GLY A 144 -3.65 -6.18 -16.21
N ARG A 145 -3.62 -6.94 -17.31
CA ARG A 145 -3.94 -6.41 -18.65
C ARG A 145 -5.46 -6.27 -18.86
N LYS A 146 -6.32 -7.20 -18.45
CA LYS A 146 -7.77 -7.09 -18.69
C LYS A 146 -8.58 -6.51 -17.50
N VAL A 147 -8.34 -5.25 -17.11
CA VAL A 147 -9.33 -4.48 -16.32
C VAL A 147 -10.32 -3.84 -17.30
N HIS A 148 -11.63 -3.98 -17.08
CA HIS A 148 -12.63 -3.35 -17.95
C HIS A 148 -12.52 -1.81 -17.89
N ALA A 149 -12.30 -1.23 -19.06
CA ALA A 149 -12.28 0.21 -19.24
C ALA A 149 -13.62 0.82 -18.75
N GLY A 150 -13.54 1.97 -18.09
CA GLY A 150 -14.71 2.71 -17.60
C GLY A 150 -15.35 3.57 -18.69
N HIS A 151 -16.44 4.24 -18.36
CA HIS A 151 -17.11 5.13 -19.32
C HIS A 151 -16.20 6.28 -19.78
N CYS A 152 -15.28 6.74 -18.94
CA CYS A 152 -14.27 7.73 -19.31
C CYS A 152 -13.38 7.29 -20.49
N HIS A 153 -13.06 5.99 -20.60
CA HIS A 153 -12.28 5.49 -21.74
C HIS A 153 -13.03 5.65 -23.06
N ARG A 154 -14.34 5.41 -23.06
CA ARG A 154 -15.19 5.57 -24.25
C ARG A 154 -15.21 7.03 -24.72
N GLU A 155 -15.34 7.99 -23.79
CA GLU A 155 -15.36 9.41 -24.16
C GLU A 155 -14.00 9.89 -24.70
N ILE A 156 -12.89 9.38 -24.15
CA ILE A 156 -11.54 9.62 -24.71
C ILE A 156 -11.42 9.00 -26.11
N GLY A 157 -11.89 7.76 -26.29
CA GLY A 157 -11.84 7.05 -27.58
C GLY A 157 -12.68 7.70 -28.69
N ASN A 158 -13.80 8.34 -28.33
CA ASN A 158 -14.65 9.08 -29.25
C ASN A 158 -14.07 10.45 -29.66
N GLN A 159 -12.84 10.79 -29.25
CA GLN A 159 -12.16 12.06 -29.51
C GLN A 159 -12.93 13.32 -29.08
N LYS A 160 -13.91 13.18 -28.18
CA LYS A 160 -14.63 14.34 -27.62
C LYS A 160 -13.75 15.14 -26.65
N ILE A 161 -12.73 14.49 -26.07
CA ILE A 161 -11.86 15.06 -25.04
C ILE A 161 -10.40 14.83 -25.41
N ASP A 162 -9.62 15.91 -25.46
CA ASP A 162 -8.17 15.87 -25.73
C ASP A 162 -7.37 15.27 -24.53
N GLU A 163 -6.26 14.61 -24.84
CA GLU A 163 -5.29 14.08 -23.88
C GLU A 163 -4.80 15.15 -22.89
N GLN A 164 -4.67 16.41 -23.34
CA GLN A 164 -4.26 17.52 -22.48
C GLN A 164 -5.31 17.82 -21.41
N TRP A 165 -6.60 17.78 -21.77
CA TRP A 165 -7.70 17.99 -20.83
C TRP A 165 -7.65 16.95 -19.71
N VAL A 166 -7.45 15.68 -20.04
CA VAL A 166 -7.31 14.61 -19.03
C VAL A 166 -6.06 14.85 -18.18
N GLY A 167 -4.95 15.26 -18.79
CA GLY A 167 -3.75 15.66 -18.07
C GLY A 167 -3.99 16.78 -17.07
N HIS A 168 -4.75 17.81 -17.44
CA HIS A 168 -5.12 18.92 -16.57
C HIS A 168 -6.05 18.49 -15.45
N PHE A 169 -7.02 17.62 -15.72
CA PHE A 169 -7.88 17.06 -14.69
C PHE A 169 -7.06 16.28 -13.66
N LEU A 170 -6.12 15.43 -14.10
CA LEU A 170 -5.20 14.71 -13.21
C LEU A 170 -4.28 15.66 -12.43
N ASP A 171 -3.89 16.78 -13.03
CA ASP A 171 -3.11 17.82 -12.38
C ASP A 171 -3.92 18.49 -11.25
N TYR A 172 -5.21 18.80 -11.45
CA TYR A 172 -6.09 19.32 -10.38
C TYR A 172 -6.34 18.30 -9.28
N ALA A 173 -6.70 17.06 -9.63
CA ALA A 173 -6.90 15.99 -8.67
C ALA A 173 -5.62 15.68 -7.87
N GLY A 174 -4.45 15.80 -8.51
CA GLY A 174 -3.15 15.65 -7.88
C GLY A 174 -2.87 16.75 -6.86
N ASP A 175 -3.25 17.98 -7.14
CA ASP A 175 -3.12 19.11 -6.20
C ASP A 175 -4.08 18.95 -5.02
N GLU A 176 -5.33 18.58 -5.28
CA GLU A 176 -6.30 18.32 -4.21
C GLU A 176 -5.79 17.23 -3.25
N ARG A 177 -5.20 16.15 -3.79
CA ARG A 177 -4.62 15.09 -2.95
C ARG A 177 -3.52 15.58 -2.02
N ILE A 178 -2.65 16.47 -2.49
CA ILE A 178 -1.56 16.98 -1.64
C ILE A 178 -2.09 17.95 -0.59
N LEU A 179 -3.12 18.74 -0.92
CA LEU A 179 -3.82 19.61 0.02
C LEU A 179 -4.56 18.81 1.10
N GLN A 180 -5.23 17.71 0.76
CA GLN A 180 -5.85 16.81 1.75
C GLN A 180 -4.82 16.21 2.71
N LYS A 181 -3.63 15.83 2.20
CA LYS A 181 -2.53 15.36 3.05
C LYS A 181 -1.98 16.48 3.93
N ALA A 182 -1.85 17.70 3.41
CA ALA A 182 -1.43 18.84 4.21
C ALA A 182 -2.43 19.10 5.35
N LYS A 183 -3.74 19.14 5.05
CA LYS A 183 -4.82 19.33 6.03
C LYS A 183 -4.75 18.31 7.17
N ARG A 184 -4.43 17.04 6.85
CA ARG A 184 -4.21 16.00 7.89
C ARG A 184 -3.12 16.39 8.89
N TYR A 185 -1.99 16.93 8.41
CA TYR A 185 -0.89 17.35 9.29
C TYR A 185 -1.13 18.71 9.93
N GLU A 186 -1.97 19.59 9.35
CA GLU A 186 -2.40 20.82 10.02
C GLU A 186 -3.09 20.50 11.35
N GLU A 187 -3.92 19.46 11.41
CA GLU A 187 -4.54 19.00 12.65
C GLU A 187 -3.52 18.51 13.68
N TRP A 188 -2.42 17.88 13.24
CA TRP A 188 -1.34 17.45 14.13
C TRP A 188 -0.56 18.65 14.66
N LEU A 189 -0.31 19.64 13.81
CA LEU A 189 0.41 20.87 14.12
C LEU A 189 -0.36 21.81 15.06
N LYS A 190 -1.66 21.58 15.30
CA LYS A 190 -2.41 22.26 16.38
C LYS A 190 -1.93 21.82 17.77
N LYS A 191 -1.34 20.64 17.88
CA LYS A 191 -0.96 20.01 19.17
C LYS A 191 0.54 19.87 19.35
N LYS A 192 1.32 19.91 18.26
CA LYS A 192 2.75 19.56 18.25
C LYS A 192 3.53 20.50 17.33
N PRO A 193 4.82 20.80 17.62
CA PRO A 193 5.66 21.59 16.72
C PRO A 193 6.03 20.80 15.45
N PHE A 194 6.48 21.51 14.40
CA PHE A 194 6.90 20.93 13.12
C PHE A 194 7.91 19.78 13.26
N GLU A 195 8.91 19.96 14.13
CA GLU A 195 9.96 18.98 14.39
C GLU A 195 9.39 17.64 14.90
N GLN A 196 8.44 17.68 15.85
CA GLN A 196 7.78 16.47 16.35
C GLN A 196 6.81 15.88 15.31
N THR A 197 6.05 16.72 14.59
CA THR A 197 5.10 16.27 13.56
C THR A 197 5.80 15.54 12.42
N ILE A 198 6.93 16.06 11.92
CA ILE A 198 7.65 15.40 10.81
C ILE A 198 8.27 14.09 11.27
N TYR A 199 8.79 14.02 12.51
CA TYR A 199 9.33 12.80 13.07
C TYR A 199 8.27 11.70 13.15
N GLU A 200 7.11 12.00 13.74
CA GLU A 200 6.00 11.05 13.84
C GLU A 200 5.46 10.63 12.47
N ALA A 201 5.37 11.56 11.52
CA ALA A 201 4.90 11.27 10.17
C ALA A 201 5.91 10.41 9.36
N ILE A 202 7.21 10.63 9.55
CA ILE A 202 8.25 9.78 8.95
C ILE A 202 8.20 8.38 9.58
N MET A 203 8.09 8.29 10.90
CA MET A 203 7.93 7.02 11.62
C MET A 203 6.73 6.25 11.10
N GLU A 204 5.55 6.87 11.07
CA GLU A 204 4.33 6.29 10.49
C GLU A 204 4.57 5.76 9.07
N SER A 205 5.25 6.55 8.22
CA SER A 205 5.57 6.15 6.85
C SER A 205 6.58 4.99 6.74
N LEU A 206 7.39 4.74 7.77
CA LEU A 206 8.33 3.60 7.81
C LEU A 206 7.63 2.28 8.13
N GLY A 207 6.42 2.31 8.68
CA GLY A 207 5.63 1.14 9.04
C GLY A 207 4.91 0.42 7.89
N TYR A 208 4.95 0.95 6.66
CA TYR A 208 4.19 0.39 5.52
C TYR A 208 2.68 0.27 5.86
N LYS A 209 1.94 -0.64 5.23
CA LYS A 209 0.52 -0.90 5.56
C LYS A 209 0.40 -1.61 6.91
N GLU A 210 1.24 -2.61 7.15
CA GLU A 210 1.12 -3.56 8.27
C GLU A 210 1.51 -3.01 9.64
N ASN A 211 2.47 -2.07 9.72
CA ASN A 211 3.00 -1.55 10.99
C ASN A 211 2.87 -0.02 11.11
N LYS A 212 2.01 0.60 10.29
CA LYS A 212 1.83 2.06 10.27
C LYS A 212 1.50 2.62 11.67
N GLU A 213 0.53 1.99 12.32
CA GLU A 213 0.04 2.39 13.64
C GLU A 213 1.05 2.09 14.73
N SER A 214 1.73 0.94 14.67
CA SER A 214 2.79 0.55 15.60
C SER A 214 3.95 1.55 15.59
N PHE A 215 4.39 1.97 14.41
CA PHE A 215 5.43 3.00 14.29
C PHE A 215 4.97 4.37 14.79
N LEU A 216 3.71 4.78 14.50
CA LEU A 216 3.17 6.04 15.01
C LEU A 216 3.04 6.02 16.54
N ARG A 217 2.62 4.88 17.11
CA ARG A 217 2.55 4.66 18.57
C ARG A 217 3.95 4.76 19.18
N LEU A 218 4.94 4.07 18.60
CA LEU A 218 6.33 4.15 19.05
C LEU A 218 6.84 5.60 19.05
N ALA A 219 6.59 6.35 17.97
CA ALA A 219 7.00 7.76 17.86
C ALA A 219 6.27 8.69 18.85
N SER A 220 5.03 8.35 19.21
CA SER A 220 4.28 9.08 20.24
C SER A 220 4.77 8.74 21.65
N LEU A 221 5.21 7.50 21.88
CA LEU A 221 5.82 7.07 23.14
C LEU A 221 7.22 7.66 23.31
N VAL A 222 8.01 7.79 22.24
CA VAL A 222 9.38 8.36 22.27
C VAL A 222 9.40 9.68 21.50
N SER A 223 9.10 10.78 22.18
CA SER A 223 9.16 12.12 21.58
C SER A 223 10.60 12.59 21.37
N LEU A 224 10.82 13.57 20.49
CA LEU A 224 12.13 14.18 20.27
C LEU A 224 12.75 14.77 21.55
N LYS A 225 11.91 15.24 22.48
CA LYS A 225 12.37 15.68 23.81
C LYS A 225 13.00 14.52 24.61
N ASP A 226 12.47 13.32 24.48
CA ASP A 226 13.03 12.14 25.16
C ASP A 226 14.41 11.83 24.62
N PHE A 227 14.62 11.89 23.30
CA PHE A 227 15.95 11.71 22.70
C PHE A 227 16.96 12.70 23.28
N HIS A 228 16.63 13.99 23.33
CA HIS A 228 17.53 15.02 23.88
C HIS A 228 17.82 14.80 25.38
N SER A 229 16.84 14.30 26.15
CA SER A 229 17.01 14.07 27.59
C SER A 229 17.73 12.78 27.95
N LEU A 230 17.60 11.73 27.13
CA LEU A 230 18.07 10.38 27.44
C LEU A 230 19.37 10.02 26.73
N ILE A 231 19.66 10.67 25.61
CA ILE A 231 20.84 10.41 24.79
C ILE A 231 21.81 11.58 24.96
N PRO A 232 23.04 11.33 25.43
CA PRO A 232 24.05 12.38 25.57
C PRO A 232 24.30 13.11 24.24
N GLU A 233 24.41 14.43 24.29
CA GLU A 233 24.64 15.24 23.09
C GLU A 233 26.09 15.21 22.62
N ASP A 234 27.03 15.08 23.56
CA ASP A 234 28.48 15.20 23.42
C ASP A 234 29.20 13.87 23.09
N VAL A 235 28.45 12.81 22.76
CA VAL A 235 29.03 11.53 22.33
C VAL A 235 29.25 11.47 20.82
N PRO A 236 30.22 10.67 20.34
CA PRO A 236 30.42 10.43 18.92
C PRO A 236 29.13 9.97 18.23
N VAL A 237 28.92 10.38 16.97
CA VAL A 237 27.69 10.07 16.21
C VAL A 237 27.40 8.57 16.17
N GLN A 238 28.43 7.72 16.12
CA GLN A 238 28.24 6.27 16.10
C GLN A 238 27.66 5.72 17.42
N MET A 239 28.06 6.30 18.54
CA MET A 239 27.51 5.95 19.86
C MET A 239 26.09 6.51 20.01
N LYS A 240 25.84 7.72 19.48
CA LYS A 240 24.51 8.32 19.41
C LYS A 240 23.54 7.43 18.62
N LYS A 241 23.98 6.86 17.48
CA LYS A 241 23.21 5.88 16.69
C LYS A 241 22.84 4.66 17.51
N LEU A 242 23.80 4.08 18.23
CA LEU A 242 23.56 2.92 19.09
C LEU A 242 22.57 3.22 20.22
N HIS A 243 22.75 4.32 20.95
CA HIS A 243 21.83 4.74 22.02
C HIS A 243 20.41 5.01 21.49
N THR A 244 20.31 5.64 20.32
CA THR A 244 19.03 5.89 19.65
C THR A 244 18.35 4.59 19.24
N GLN A 245 19.10 3.62 18.73
CA GLN A 245 18.59 2.28 18.43
C GLN A 245 18.12 1.56 19.70
N SER A 246 18.93 1.62 20.77
CA SER A 246 18.62 1.02 22.06
C SER A 246 17.33 1.57 22.66
N LEU A 247 17.18 2.91 22.71
CA LEU A 247 15.96 3.58 23.16
C LEU A 247 14.72 3.11 22.38
N LEU A 248 14.80 3.15 21.04
CA LEU A 248 13.65 2.82 20.20
C LEU A 248 13.32 1.33 20.22
N LEU A 249 14.30 0.43 20.17
CA LEU A 249 14.09 -1.01 20.24
C LEU A 249 13.56 -1.43 21.61
N GLY A 250 14.06 -0.84 22.69
CA GLY A 250 13.62 -1.14 24.04
C GLY A 250 12.19 -0.67 24.34
N ILE A 251 11.80 0.51 23.87
CA ILE A 251 10.40 0.96 23.94
C ILE A 251 9.51 0.19 22.97
N ALA A 252 10.05 -0.27 21.83
CA ALA A 252 9.31 -1.14 20.91
C ALA A 252 9.07 -2.57 21.47
N GLY A 253 9.75 -2.98 22.55
CA GLY A 253 9.68 -4.36 23.03
C GLY A 253 10.41 -5.35 22.13
N LEU A 254 11.39 -4.87 21.36
CA LEU A 254 12.05 -5.63 20.30
C LEU A 254 13.50 -6.02 20.62
N LEU A 255 14.01 -5.67 21.80
CA LEU A 255 15.32 -6.13 22.24
C LEU A 255 15.33 -7.65 22.47
N PRO A 256 16.46 -8.35 22.24
CA PRO A 256 16.54 -9.80 22.42
C PRO A 256 16.07 -10.29 23.79
N HIS A 257 16.44 -9.62 24.88
CA HIS A 257 15.99 -10.02 26.23
C HIS A 257 14.46 -9.90 26.40
N GLN A 258 13.82 -8.93 25.75
CA GLN A 258 12.36 -8.71 25.81
C GLN A 258 11.58 -9.77 25.04
N ARG A 259 12.26 -10.53 24.18
CA ARG A 259 11.65 -11.53 23.29
C ARG A 259 11.94 -12.97 23.69
N ASN A 260 12.62 -13.19 24.82
CA ASN A 260 13.04 -14.52 25.30
C ASN A 260 13.76 -15.34 24.20
N SER A 261 14.62 -14.69 23.41
CA SER A 261 15.33 -15.36 22.31
C SER A 261 16.58 -16.07 22.83
N GLU A 262 16.45 -17.34 23.23
CA GLU A 262 17.58 -18.22 23.60
C GLU A 262 18.31 -18.74 22.35
N LYS A 263 18.94 -17.82 21.60
CA LYS A 263 19.77 -18.19 20.44
C LYS A 263 21.23 -17.91 20.74
N SER A 264 22.07 -18.89 20.41
CA SER A 264 23.51 -18.64 20.28
C SER A 264 23.76 -17.83 19.01
N TYR A 265 24.52 -16.74 19.14
CA TYR A 265 24.86 -15.83 18.05
C TYR A 265 26.36 -15.83 17.81
N ASN A 266 26.78 -15.40 16.61
CA ASN A 266 28.19 -15.16 16.33
C ASN A 266 28.73 -13.95 17.11
N ASP A 267 30.05 -13.83 17.23
CA ASP A 267 30.70 -12.80 18.06
C ASP A 267 30.28 -11.37 17.70
N GLU A 268 30.14 -11.07 16.40
CA GLU A 268 29.69 -9.76 15.89
C GLU A 268 28.29 -9.40 16.39
N THR A 269 27.34 -10.35 16.28
CA THR A 269 25.96 -10.15 16.74
C THR A 269 25.89 -10.10 18.26
N THR A 270 26.61 -10.98 18.95
CA THR A 270 26.67 -10.98 20.42
C THR A 270 27.19 -9.65 20.95
N LYS A 271 28.25 -9.10 20.35
CA LYS A 271 28.77 -7.77 20.71
C LYS A 271 27.74 -6.67 20.47
N TYR A 272 27.13 -6.63 19.28
CA TYR A 272 26.10 -5.64 18.96
C TYR A 272 24.90 -5.69 19.93
N ILE A 273 24.44 -6.90 20.28
CA ILE A 273 23.36 -7.08 21.26
C ILE A 273 23.79 -6.57 22.64
N ASN A 274 24.96 -6.96 23.13
CA ASN A 274 25.45 -6.51 24.44
C ASN A 274 25.53 -4.98 24.51
N ASP A 275 26.09 -4.35 23.47
CA ASP A 275 26.19 -2.89 23.35
C ASP A 275 24.80 -2.21 23.39
N LEU A 276 23.79 -2.78 22.72
CA LEU A 276 22.40 -2.29 22.77
C LEU A 276 21.77 -2.45 24.16
N GLU A 277 21.95 -3.62 24.76
CA GLU A 277 21.33 -3.99 26.04
C GLU A 277 21.93 -3.20 27.20
N ASP A 278 23.24 -2.94 27.17
CA ASP A 278 23.91 -2.12 28.19
C ASP A 278 23.47 -0.65 28.08
N ALA A 279 23.34 -0.12 26.86
CA ALA A 279 22.73 1.20 26.67
C ALA A 279 21.28 1.23 27.15
N TRP A 280 20.52 0.15 26.93
CA TRP A 280 19.11 0.07 27.31
C TRP A 280 18.96 0.08 28.83
N LYS A 281 19.75 -0.67 29.59
CA LYS A 281 19.71 -0.67 31.07
C LYS A 281 19.82 0.74 31.65
N VAL A 282 20.71 1.56 31.10
CA VAL A 282 20.91 2.96 31.54
C VAL A 282 19.70 3.82 31.18
N ILE A 283 19.14 3.66 29.98
CA ILE A 283 17.99 4.40 29.50
C ILE A 283 16.72 4.01 30.26
N GLN A 284 16.50 2.71 30.45
CA GLN A 284 15.36 2.11 31.15
C GLN A 284 15.25 2.63 32.58
N ALA A 285 16.38 2.80 33.28
CA ALA A 285 16.42 3.36 34.62
C ALA A 285 15.97 4.83 34.69
N LYS A 286 15.98 5.56 33.56
CA LYS A 286 15.63 6.99 33.47
C LYS A 286 14.25 7.25 32.88
N ILE A 287 13.70 6.30 32.13
CA ILE A 287 12.45 6.47 31.39
C ILE A 287 11.28 5.84 32.14
N ASN A 288 10.26 6.63 32.46
CA ASN A 288 9.02 6.14 33.07
C ASN A 288 7.94 5.89 32.00
N LYS A 289 8.17 4.92 31.12
CA LYS A 289 7.25 4.57 30.04
C LYS A 289 7.14 3.06 29.88
N THR A 290 5.92 2.59 29.64
CA THR A 290 5.67 1.19 29.34
C THR A 290 6.08 0.88 27.91
N SER A 291 6.97 -0.11 27.75
CA SER A 291 7.33 -0.65 26.45
C SER A 291 6.13 -1.29 25.76
N MET A 292 6.13 -1.24 24.43
CA MET A 292 5.31 -2.06 23.56
C MET A 292 5.69 -3.54 23.71
N ILE A 293 4.85 -4.43 23.19
CA ILE A 293 5.10 -5.87 23.16
C ILE A 293 5.30 -6.36 21.72
N LYS A 294 5.88 -7.56 21.58
CA LYS A 294 6.11 -8.19 20.28
C LYS A 294 4.86 -8.23 19.39
N ASP A 295 3.69 -8.49 19.98
CA ASP A 295 2.43 -8.64 19.25
C ASP A 295 1.86 -7.30 18.74
N ASP A 296 2.41 -6.17 19.18
CA ASP A 296 2.14 -4.86 18.57
C ASP A 296 2.77 -4.75 17.16
N TRP A 297 3.57 -5.74 16.72
CA TRP A 297 4.29 -5.72 15.45
C TRP A 297 3.92 -6.89 14.54
N SER A 298 3.48 -6.59 13.32
CA SER A 298 3.23 -7.57 12.28
C SER A 298 4.51 -7.92 11.52
N TYR A 299 4.79 -9.22 11.38
CA TYR A 299 5.85 -9.75 10.51
C TYR A 299 5.28 -10.53 9.31
N ALA A 300 3.97 -10.78 9.31
CA ALA A 300 3.30 -11.55 8.27
C ALA A 300 3.34 -10.80 6.94
N LYS A 301 3.70 -11.49 5.85
CA LYS A 301 3.72 -10.94 4.47
C LYS A 301 4.68 -9.74 4.29
N ILE A 302 5.63 -9.54 5.20
CA ILE A 302 6.67 -8.52 5.12
C ILE A 302 8.00 -9.19 4.77
N ARG A 303 8.77 -8.59 3.85
CA ARG A 303 10.15 -9.05 3.57
C ARG A 303 11.08 -8.68 4.73
N PRO A 304 12.09 -9.49 5.08
CA PRO A 304 13.02 -9.19 6.18
C PRO A 304 13.65 -7.79 6.12
N ALA A 305 13.95 -7.29 4.91
CA ALA A 305 14.46 -5.94 4.69
C ALA A 305 13.52 -4.79 5.14
N ASN A 306 12.25 -5.11 5.41
CA ASN A 306 11.21 -4.18 5.87
C ASN A 306 10.80 -4.43 7.34
N PHE A 307 11.44 -5.36 8.05
CA PHE A 307 11.08 -5.65 9.43
C PHE A 307 11.28 -4.45 10.36
N PRO A 308 10.48 -4.35 11.44
CA PRO A 308 10.47 -3.21 12.35
C PRO A 308 11.87 -2.85 12.88
N GLU A 309 12.67 -3.83 13.28
CA GLU A 309 13.99 -3.61 13.86
C GLU A 309 14.93 -2.89 12.89
N ARG A 310 14.94 -3.31 11.61
CA ARG A 310 15.76 -2.68 10.56
C ARG A 310 15.26 -1.28 10.22
N ARG A 311 13.96 -1.03 10.31
CA ARG A 311 13.35 0.30 10.09
C ARG A 311 13.62 1.24 11.25
N ILE A 312 13.60 0.73 12.49
CA ILE A 312 14.04 1.44 13.70
C ILE A 312 15.52 1.81 13.59
N ALA A 313 16.37 0.89 13.14
CA ALA A 313 17.78 1.21 12.88
C ALA A 313 17.94 2.32 11.84
N ALA A 314 17.13 2.32 10.79
CA ALA A 314 17.17 3.36 9.77
C ALA A 314 16.85 4.74 10.36
N ILE A 315 15.73 4.90 11.06
CA ILE A 315 15.36 6.19 11.65
C ILE A 315 16.33 6.61 12.76
N ALA A 316 16.87 5.68 13.54
CA ALA A 316 17.85 5.97 14.56
C ALA A 316 19.12 6.60 13.97
N ASN A 317 19.57 6.10 12.82
CA ASN A 317 20.67 6.69 12.07
C ASN A 317 20.35 8.11 11.59
N ILE A 318 19.17 8.30 10.98
CA ILE A 318 18.75 9.62 10.46
C ILE A 318 18.68 10.66 11.59
N LEU A 319 18.03 10.33 12.71
CA LEU A 319 17.90 11.23 13.86
C LEU A 319 19.27 11.59 14.44
N SER A 320 20.16 10.61 14.59
CA SER A 320 21.51 10.83 15.10
C SER A 320 22.36 11.71 14.19
N GLU A 321 22.22 11.56 12.87
CA GLU A 321 22.93 12.37 11.89
C GLU A 321 22.35 13.78 11.74
N CYS A 322 21.06 13.97 12.02
CA CYS A 322 20.41 15.28 11.98
C CYS A 322 20.59 16.11 13.27
N ALA A 323 21.05 15.50 14.35
CA ALA A 323 21.39 16.21 15.59
C ALA A 323 22.60 17.16 15.37
N PRO A 324 22.64 18.35 16.00
CA PRO A 324 21.69 18.88 17.01
C PRO A 324 20.49 19.65 16.42
N ASN A 325 20.48 19.97 15.13
CA ASN A 325 19.51 20.90 14.55
C ASN A 325 18.11 20.29 14.36
N GLY A 326 18.00 18.96 14.37
CA GLY A 326 16.75 18.26 14.11
C GLY A 326 16.52 17.95 12.63
N ILE A 327 15.67 16.97 12.38
CA ILE A 327 15.38 16.47 11.03
C ILE A 327 14.55 17.48 10.23
N PHE A 328 13.61 18.20 10.87
CA PHE A 328 12.81 19.21 10.17
C PHE A 328 13.70 20.36 9.66
N HIS A 329 14.52 20.94 10.53
CA HIS A 329 15.42 22.04 10.16
C HIS A 329 16.42 21.62 9.09
N ARG A 330 16.98 20.40 9.19
CA ARG A 330 17.90 19.88 8.17
C ARG A 330 17.22 19.73 6.81
N ILE A 331 15.98 19.27 6.77
CA ILE A 331 15.19 19.20 5.54
C ILE A 331 14.92 20.62 5.02
N LEU A 332 14.45 21.52 5.88
CA LEU A 332 14.12 22.90 5.50
C LEU A 332 15.32 23.64 4.90
N TRP A 333 16.51 23.47 5.48
CA TRP A 333 17.75 24.06 5.00
C TRP A 333 18.06 23.72 3.53
N ILE A 334 17.77 22.48 3.10
CA ILE A 334 17.98 22.05 1.70
C ILE A 334 17.22 22.96 0.71
N PHE A 335 16.02 23.40 1.10
CA PHE A 335 15.15 24.26 0.28
C PHE A 335 15.44 25.75 0.42
N GLN A 336 16.33 26.17 1.32
CA GLN A 336 16.69 27.58 1.53
C GLN A 336 17.96 28.00 0.77
N THR A 337 18.65 27.05 0.12
CA THR A 337 19.99 27.29 -0.47
C THR A 337 20.03 28.09 -1.78
N LYS A 338 18.91 28.29 -2.48
CA LYS A 338 18.88 28.99 -3.78
C LYS A 338 17.61 29.84 -3.96
N GLU A 339 17.76 30.97 -4.65
CA GLU A 339 16.66 31.88 -5.00
C GLU A 339 15.88 31.39 -6.24
N ASP A 340 16.57 30.89 -7.27
CA ASP A 340 15.96 30.44 -8.54
C ASP A 340 16.15 28.94 -8.85
N TYR A 341 15.07 28.28 -9.24
CA TYR A 341 15.05 26.86 -9.55
C TYR A 341 14.75 26.61 -11.04
N THR A 342 15.77 26.18 -11.78
CA THR A 342 15.62 25.55 -13.09
C THR A 342 15.16 24.10 -12.93
N ARG A 343 14.75 23.43 -14.01
CA ARG A 343 14.41 21.99 -13.97
C ARG A 343 15.58 21.12 -13.46
N GLU A 344 16.81 21.47 -13.80
CA GLU A 344 18.00 20.79 -13.30
C GLU A 344 18.14 20.96 -11.78
N HIS A 345 17.90 22.17 -11.26
CA HIS A 345 17.92 22.43 -9.83
C HIS A 345 16.86 21.60 -9.06
N ILE A 346 15.69 21.33 -9.65
CA ILE A 346 14.67 20.47 -9.04
C ILE A 346 15.18 19.04 -8.88
N ASN A 347 15.85 18.48 -9.90
CA ASN A 347 16.44 17.14 -9.80
C ASN A 347 17.52 17.09 -8.71
N THR A 348 18.35 18.13 -8.61
CA THR A 348 19.34 18.26 -7.53
C THR A 348 18.65 18.28 -6.16
N LEU A 349 17.62 19.10 -5.97
CA LEU A 349 16.86 19.15 -4.70
C LEU A 349 16.28 17.78 -4.30
N ILE A 350 15.69 17.08 -5.27
CA ILE A 350 15.15 15.74 -5.06
C ILE A 350 16.28 14.81 -4.60
N ASN A 351 17.38 14.75 -5.34
CA ASN A 351 18.50 13.87 -5.02
C ASN A 351 19.11 14.20 -3.66
N THR A 352 19.31 15.49 -3.35
CA THR A 352 19.85 15.95 -2.06
C THR A 352 18.92 15.57 -0.91
N THR A 353 17.61 15.80 -1.04
CA THR A 353 16.65 15.41 0.00
C THR A 353 16.57 13.89 0.16
N GLN A 354 16.57 13.14 -0.94
CA GLN A 354 16.59 11.68 -0.89
C GLN A 354 17.86 11.13 -0.25
N SER A 355 19.00 11.81 -0.42
CA SER A 355 20.28 11.36 0.12
C SER A 355 20.29 11.25 1.65
N LEU A 356 19.51 12.10 2.36
CA LEU A 356 19.30 12.01 3.81
C LEU A 356 18.77 10.65 4.27
N PHE A 357 18.00 9.97 3.41
CA PHE A 357 17.38 8.68 3.70
C PHE A 357 18.11 7.52 3.02
N LEU A 358 18.74 7.77 1.86
CA LEU A 358 19.36 6.73 1.04
C LEU A 358 20.80 6.41 1.42
N ASN A 359 21.53 7.37 1.97
CA ASN A 359 22.96 7.25 2.27
C ASN A 359 23.20 6.93 3.75
N ILE A 360 22.26 6.20 4.36
CA ILE A 360 22.38 5.70 5.72
C ILE A 360 23.36 4.51 5.73
N HIS A 361 24.42 4.65 6.50
CA HIS A 361 25.34 3.56 6.80
C HIS A 361 25.28 3.20 8.28
N ASP A 362 24.89 1.96 8.55
CA ASP A 362 24.88 1.35 9.88
C ASP A 362 25.88 0.20 9.96
N LEU A 363 26.60 0.07 11.08
CA LEU A 363 27.65 -0.96 11.22
C LEU A 363 27.10 -2.39 11.21
N TYR A 364 25.91 -2.62 11.77
CA TYR A 364 25.29 -3.95 11.83
C TYR A 364 24.24 -4.13 10.73
N TRP A 365 23.28 -3.21 10.66
CA TRP A 365 22.12 -3.34 9.77
C TRP A 365 22.46 -3.14 8.30
N SER A 366 23.60 -2.56 7.93
CA SER A 366 24.02 -2.58 6.53
C SER A 366 24.36 -4.01 6.07
N TYR A 367 24.76 -4.89 6.99
CA TYR A 367 25.17 -6.26 6.69
C TYR A 367 24.18 -7.33 7.13
N HIS A 368 23.13 -6.99 7.90
CA HIS A 368 22.14 -7.94 8.42
C HIS A 368 20.71 -7.48 8.17
N TYR A 369 19.85 -8.37 7.65
CA TYR A 369 18.41 -8.09 7.54
C TYR A 369 17.64 -8.29 8.83
N THR A 370 18.14 -9.17 9.72
CA THR A 370 17.56 -9.49 11.02
C THR A 370 18.68 -9.71 12.03
N ILE A 371 18.37 -9.51 13.32
CA ILE A 371 19.30 -9.85 14.40
C ILE A 371 19.63 -11.35 14.34
N GLY A 372 20.92 -11.68 14.25
CA GLY A 372 21.41 -13.05 14.10
C GLY A 372 21.18 -13.68 12.72
N GLY A 373 20.71 -12.91 11.73
CA GLY A 373 20.60 -13.37 10.35
C GLY A 373 21.97 -13.51 9.69
N ILE A 374 22.01 -14.20 8.54
CA ILE A 374 23.25 -14.37 7.76
C ILE A 374 23.83 -13.01 7.37
N ARG A 375 25.13 -12.82 7.65
CA ARG A 375 25.87 -11.62 7.25
C ARG A 375 25.99 -11.55 5.73
N LEU A 376 25.61 -10.42 5.17
CA LEU A 376 25.71 -10.14 3.74
C LEU A 376 27.16 -9.86 3.34
N LYS A 377 27.55 -10.25 2.12
CA LYS A 377 28.90 -9.98 1.60
C LYS A 377 29.14 -8.48 1.37
N ASN A 378 28.11 -7.78 0.88
CA ASN A 378 28.17 -6.35 0.56
C ASN A 378 27.12 -5.58 1.37
N PRO A 379 27.45 -4.36 1.85
CA PRO A 379 26.50 -3.55 2.60
C PRO A 379 25.28 -3.21 1.74
N GLN A 380 24.10 -3.32 2.34
CA GLN A 380 22.81 -2.99 1.74
C GLN A 380 22.23 -1.75 2.40
N LYS A 381 21.59 -0.91 1.58
CA LYS A 381 20.88 0.27 2.09
C LYS A 381 19.80 -0.13 3.08
N LEU A 382 19.63 0.66 4.13
CA LEU A 382 18.55 0.45 5.08
C LEU A 382 17.21 0.88 4.47
N LEU A 383 17.17 2.01 3.74
CA LEU A 383 15.99 2.48 3.00
C LEU A 383 16.20 2.43 1.48
N GLY A 384 15.16 2.02 0.75
CA GLY A 384 15.15 2.02 -0.71
C GLY A 384 14.65 3.33 -1.32
N LYS A 385 14.90 3.55 -2.62
CA LYS A 385 14.49 4.75 -3.37
C LYS A 385 12.97 4.95 -3.36
N GLU A 386 12.20 3.89 -3.51
CA GLU A 386 10.74 3.94 -3.50
C GLU A 386 10.19 4.39 -2.14
N ARG A 387 10.69 3.83 -1.03
CA ARG A 387 10.26 4.23 0.32
C ARG A 387 10.63 5.68 0.62
N THR A 388 11.86 6.07 0.26
CA THR A 388 12.33 7.45 0.40
C THR A 388 11.46 8.42 -0.40
N SER A 389 11.11 8.06 -1.64
CA SER A 389 10.22 8.87 -2.47
C SER A 389 8.83 9.01 -1.83
N ASN A 390 8.29 7.92 -1.30
CA ASN A 390 7.00 7.95 -0.62
C ASN A 390 7.01 8.86 0.62
N ILE A 391 8.07 8.83 1.45
CA ILE A 391 8.24 9.75 2.57
C ILE A 391 8.25 11.19 2.04
N PHE A 392 9.04 11.44 0.99
CA PHE A 392 9.16 12.77 0.43
C PHE A 392 7.82 13.34 -0.08
N ILE A 393 7.09 12.55 -0.86
CA ILE A 393 5.83 12.96 -1.50
C ILE A 393 4.67 13.03 -0.50
N ASN A 394 4.60 12.09 0.46
CA ASN A 394 3.44 11.95 1.35
C ASN A 394 3.62 12.62 2.72
N VAL A 395 4.85 12.98 3.09
CA VAL A 395 5.19 13.56 4.40
C VAL A 395 5.87 14.91 4.22
N ILE A 396 7.02 14.94 3.54
CA ILE A 396 7.87 16.14 3.51
C ILE A 396 7.20 17.29 2.75
N ILE A 397 6.72 17.06 1.51
CA ILE A 397 6.08 18.13 0.73
C ILE A 397 4.83 18.69 1.45
N PRO A 398 3.86 17.87 1.91
CA PRO A 398 2.70 18.38 2.63
C PRO A 398 3.06 19.22 3.86
N ILE A 399 4.00 18.76 4.70
CA ILE A 399 4.39 19.48 5.92
C ILE A 399 5.11 20.80 5.59
N LEU A 400 6.01 20.80 4.60
CA LEU A 400 6.69 22.02 4.17
C LEU A 400 5.74 23.01 3.49
N LEU A 401 4.69 22.56 2.80
CA LEU A 401 3.66 23.45 2.25
C LEU A 401 2.92 24.20 3.37
N ILE A 402 2.59 23.51 4.46
CA ILE A 402 1.99 24.15 5.65
C ILE A 402 2.97 25.16 6.26
N TYR A 403 4.24 24.78 6.40
CA TYR A 403 5.27 25.68 6.92
C TYR A 403 5.38 26.94 6.06
N ALA A 404 5.48 26.79 4.74
CA ALA A 404 5.60 27.88 3.79
C ALA A 404 4.42 28.86 3.93
N ARG A 405 3.18 28.33 3.95
CA ARG A 405 1.97 29.15 4.09
C ARG A 405 1.89 29.85 5.44
N LYS A 406 2.19 29.16 6.55
CA LYS A 406 2.17 29.76 7.89
C LYS A 406 3.18 30.90 8.05
N HIS A 407 4.28 30.87 7.31
CA HIS A 407 5.34 31.89 7.36
C HIS A 407 5.31 32.84 6.17
N ASN A 408 4.28 32.78 5.31
CA ASN A 408 4.18 33.54 4.06
C ASN A 408 5.44 33.40 3.15
N ASP A 409 6.10 32.24 3.18
CA ASP A 409 7.25 31.93 2.32
C ASP A 409 6.77 31.47 0.94
N VAL A 410 6.36 32.44 0.13
CA VAL A 410 5.87 32.25 -1.24
C VAL A 410 6.91 31.55 -2.13
N ARG A 411 8.21 31.77 -1.87
CA ARG A 411 9.29 31.14 -2.62
C ARG A 411 9.30 29.63 -2.34
N LEU A 412 9.32 29.22 -1.08
CA LEU A 412 9.28 27.81 -0.69
C LEU A 412 8.04 27.11 -1.24
N GLU A 413 6.86 27.72 -1.13
CA GLU A 413 5.61 27.17 -1.68
C GLU A 413 5.71 26.93 -3.19
N LYS A 414 6.19 27.92 -3.95
CA LYS A 414 6.41 27.78 -5.41
C LYS A 414 7.36 26.63 -5.74
N VAL A 415 8.46 26.51 -5.00
CA VAL A 415 9.47 25.45 -5.22
C VAL A 415 8.88 24.07 -4.94
N LEU A 416 8.09 23.93 -3.88
CA LEU A 416 7.41 22.67 -3.53
C LEU A 416 6.41 22.26 -4.60
N HIS A 417 5.62 23.20 -5.14
CA HIS A 417 4.70 22.94 -6.25
C HIS A 417 5.44 22.57 -7.55
N LEU A 418 6.51 23.30 -7.89
CA LEU A 418 7.34 22.97 -9.06
C LEU A 418 7.96 21.59 -8.93
N LEU A 419 8.46 21.26 -7.74
CA LEU A 419 9.03 19.95 -7.46
C LEU A 419 7.96 18.86 -7.57
N TYR A 420 6.80 19.04 -6.96
CA TYR A 420 5.70 18.07 -7.04
C TYR A 420 5.22 17.84 -8.47
N ARG A 421 5.14 18.91 -9.28
CA ARG A 421 4.77 18.82 -10.70
C ARG A 421 5.79 18.08 -11.55
N ASN A 422 7.09 18.23 -11.28
CA ASN A 422 8.16 17.68 -12.11
C ASN A 422 8.79 16.40 -11.55
N TYR A 423 8.39 15.96 -10.36
CA TYR A 423 8.94 14.74 -9.77
C TYR A 423 8.56 13.52 -10.62
N PRO A 424 9.53 12.65 -10.99
CA PRO A 424 9.27 11.51 -11.84
C PRO A 424 8.23 10.52 -11.28
N PRO A 425 7.43 9.86 -12.12
CA PRO A 425 6.48 8.86 -11.68
C PRO A 425 7.19 7.69 -10.95
N LEU A 426 6.56 7.19 -9.90
CA LEU A 426 7.00 6.00 -9.17
C LEU A 426 6.50 4.71 -9.85
N PRO A 427 7.06 3.53 -9.48
CA PRO A 427 6.55 2.25 -9.96
C PRO A 427 5.03 2.12 -9.74
N MET A 428 4.35 1.54 -10.73
CA MET A 428 2.91 1.33 -10.67
C MET A 428 2.52 0.38 -9.54
N THR A 429 1.54 0.79 -8.75
CA THR A 429 0.84 -0.08 -7.78
C THR A 429 -0.37 -0.76 -8.43
N SER A 430 -1.00 -1.70 -7.72
CA SER A 430 -2.26 -2.32 -8.17
C SER A 430 -3.34 -1.27 -8.44
N THR A 431 -3.53 -0.32 -7.52
CA THR A 431 -4.48 0.79 -7.69
C THR A 431 -4.16 1.66 -8.90
N LEU A 432 -2.88 1.98 -9.14
CA LEU A 432 -2.51 2.79 -10.30
C LEU A 432 -2.71 2.04 -11.62
N ARG A 433 -2.35 0.75 -11.68
CA ARG A 433 -2.63 -0.09 -12.86
C ARG A 433 -4.13 -0.20 -13.12
N PHE A 434 -4.91 -0.37 -12.05
CA PHE A 434 -6.37 -0.38 -12.13
C PHE A 434 -6.88 0.93 -12.72
N MET A 435 -6.48 2.08 -12.17
CA MET A 435 -6.93 3.39 -12.66
C MET A 435 -6.43 3.71 -14.07
N GLU A 436 -5.21 3.32 -14.41
CA GLU A 436 -4.64 3.44 -15.75
C GLU A 436 -5.52 2.71 -16.76
N ASN A 437 -5.84 1.44 -16.51
CA ASN A 437 -6.71 0.68 -17.39
C ASN A 437 -8.16 1.19 -17.37
N ARG A 438 -8.65 1.61 -16.21
CA ARG A 438 -10.00 2.12 -16.04
C ARG A 438 -10.24 3.38 -16.86
N ILE A 439 -9.28 4.30 -16.90
CA ILE A 439 -9.40 5.56 -17.62
C ILE A 439 -8.98 5.42 -19.09
N PHE A 440 -7.85 4.75 -19.36
CA PHE A 440 -7.23 4.78 -20.68
C PHE A 440 -7.40 3.51 -21.50
N GLY A 441 -7.87 2.41 -20.91
CA GLY A 441 -8.10 1.13 -21.60
C GLY A 441 -6.88 0.61 -22.36
N GLN A 442 -5.95 -0.09 -21.68
CA GLN A 442 -4.72 -0.68 -22.25
C GLN A 442 -3.97 0.19 -23.30
N SER A 443 -4.10 1.52 -23.24
CA SER A 443 -3.60 2.42 -24.28
C SER A 443 -2.19 2.90 -23.97
N LYS A 444 -1.34 2.94 -25.01
CA LYS A 444 0.00 3.54 -24.92
C LYS A 444 -0.02 5.03 -24.56
N VAL A 445 -1.17 5.69 -24.71
CA VAL A 445 -1.41 7.10 -24.36
C VAL A 445 -1.24 7.34 -22.86
N ALA A 446 -1.61 6.38 -22.01
CA ALA A 446 -1.58 6.53 -20.57
C ALA A 446 -0.20 6.98 -20.03
N LYS A 447 0.88 6.40 -20.56
CA LYS A 447 2.26 6.75 -20.17
C LYS A 447 2.66 8.18 -20.54
N LYS A 448 2.11 8.73 -21.63
CA LYS A 448 2.37 10.13 -22.03
C LYS A 448 1.68 11.10 -21.08
N ILE A 449 0.47 10.75 -20.63
CA ILE A 449 -0.33 11.57 -19.74
C ILE A 449 0.17 11.45 -18.29
N ILE A 450 0.35 10.23 -17.76
CA ILE A 450 0.77 9.94 -16.38
C ILE A 450 2.29 10.05 -16.25
N ASN A 451 2.82 11.23 -16.55
CA ASN A 451 4.27 11.49 -16.67
C ASN A 451 4.90 12.14 -15.43
N SER A 452 4.15 12.32 -14.34
CA SER A 452 4.61 12.95 -13.11
C SER A 452 3.97 12.34 -11.87
N ILE A 453 4.58 12.53 -10.70
CA ILE A 453 3.96 12.12 -9.44
C ILE A 453 2.64 12.84 -9.19
N ARG A 454 2.54 14.12 -9.58
CA ARG A 454 1.31 14.91 -9.44
C ARG A 454 0.13 14.19 -10.09
N ARG A 455 0.32 13.70 -11.32
CA ARG A 455 -0.73 12.98 -12.05
C ARG A 455 -0.98 11.58 -11.49
N GLN A 456 0.04 10.87 -11.00
CA GLN A 456 -0.17 9.61 -10.27
C GLN A 456 -0.98 9.83 -8.99
N GLN A 457 -0.72 10.89 -8.25
CA GLN A 457 -1.51 11.29 -7.10
C GLN A 457 -2.94 11.68 -7.51
N GLY A 458 -3.12 12.32 -8.68
CA GLY A 458 -4.45 12.55 -9.25
C GLY A 458 -5.23 11.26 -9.48
N LEU A 459 -4.60 10.21 -10.03
CA LEU A 459 -5.25 8.90 -10.17
C LEU A 459 -5.67 8.30 -8.83
N TYR A 460 -4.81 8.38 -7.81
CA TYR A 460 -5.19 7.93 -6.46
C TYR A 460 -6.33 8.74 -5.85
N GLN A 461 -6.41 10.05 -6.16
CA GLN A 461 -7.47 10.90 -5.65
C GLN A 461 -8.80 10.53 -6.29
N ILE A 462 -8.83 10.39 -7.61
CA ILE A 462 -10.01 9.96 -8.35
C ILE A 462 -10.45 8.56 -7.89
N PHE A 463 -9.48 7.66 -7.67
CA PHE A 463 -9.78 6.34 -7.10
C PHE A 463 -10.51 6.48 -5.77
N LYS A 464 -9.93 7.21 -4.81
CA LYS A 464 -10.50 7.39 -3.49
C LYS A 464 -11.89 8.04 -3.52
N ASP A 465 -12.05 9.09 -4.31
CA ASP A 465 -13.27 9.89 -4.32
C ASP A 465 -14.42 9.18 -5.04
N PHE A 466 -14.12 8.36 -6.07
CA PHE A 466 -15.14 7.85 -6.98
C PHE A 466 -15.11 6.34 -7.23
N CYS A 467 -13.94 5.70 -7.20
CA CYS A 467 -13.81 4.28 -7.56
C CYS A 467 -13.68 3.33 -6.36
N GLU A 468 -13.28 3.84 -5.20
CA GLU A 468 -13.14 3.10 -3.94
C GLU A 468 -14.45 3.06 -3.15
N ASN A 469 -15.28 4.11 -3.27
CA ASN A 469 -16.53 4.24 -2.51
C ASN A 469 -17.75 3.81 -3.36
N ASP A 470 -18.49 2.81 -2.87
CA ASP A 470 -19.70 2.20 -3.47
C ASP A 470 -20.86 3.15 -3.84
N ASN A 471 -20.72 4.46 -3.63
CA ASN A 471 -21.77 5.46 -3.82
C ASN A 471 -21.81 6.09 -5.21
N ILE A 472 -20.77 5.95 -6.03
CA ILE A 472 -20.68 6.65 -7.32
C ILE A 472 -20.42 5.63 -8.41
N SER A 473 -21.49 5.10 -8.99
CA SER A 473 -21.46 4.33 -10.23
C SER A 473 -20.63 5.09 -11.29
N CYS A 474 -19.91 4.38 -12.16
CA CYS A 474 -18.95 4.99 -13.08
C CYS A 474 -19.55 6.13 -13.94
N ASN A 475 -20.86 6.08 -14.23
CA ASN A 475 -21.62 7.09 -14.96
C ASN A 475 -21.96 8.35 -14.13
N LYS A 476 -21.67 8.37 -12.84
CA LYS A 476 -21.82 9.50 -11.91
C LYS A 476 -20.47 10.05 -11.44
N CYS A 477 -19.35 9.48 -11.89
CA CYS A 477 -18.02 9.95 -11.54
C CYS A 477 -17.78 11.35 -12.12
N VAL A 478 -17.26 12.28 -11.31
CA VAL A 478 -17.02 13.67 -11.73
C VAL A 478 -16.11 13.74 -12.96
N LEU A 479 -15.11 12.87 -13.07
CA LEU A 479 -14.28 12.78 -14.27
C LEU A 479 -15.14 12.51 -15.51
N TYR A 480 -16.04 11.53 -15.45
CA TYR A 480 -16.91 11.19 -16.57
C TYR A 480 -17.94 12.28 -16.85
N LEU A 481 -18.60 12.83 -15.82
CA LEU A 481 -19.59 13.90 -16.00
C LEU A 481 -18.95 15.14 -16.63
N SER A 482 -17.76 15.52 -16.16
CA SER A 482 -17.00 16.63 -16.74
C SER A 482 -16.62 16.38 -18.20
N MET A 483 -16.44 15.12 -18.63
CA MET A 483 -16.17 14.77 -20.03
C MET A 483 -17.43 14.80 -20.92
N VAL A 484 -18.62 14.59 -20.35
CA VAL A 484 -19.89 14.59 -21.10
C VAL A 484 -20.47 16.00 -21.21
N GLU A 485 -20.22 16.85 -20.21
CA GLU A 485 -20.66 18.25 -20.17
C GLU A 485 -19.71 19.21 -20.89
N SER A 486 -18.47 18.81 -21.18
CA SER A 486 -17.50 19.55 -22.00
C SER A 486 -17.78 19.35 -23.48
#